data_AF-A0A341ER09-F1
#
_entry.id   AF-A0A341ER09-F1
#
_cell.length_a   1.000
_cell.length_b   1.000
_cell.length_c   1.000
_cell.angle_alpha   90.00
_cell.angle_beta   90.00
_cell.angle_gamma   90.00
#
_symmetry.space_group_name_H-M   'P 1'
#
loop_
_entity.id
_entity.type
_entity.pdbx_description
1 polymer ?
#
loop_
_entity_poly.entity_id
_entity_poly.type
_entity_poly.pdbx_seq_one_letter_code
_entity_poly.pdbx_strand_id
1 'polypeptide(L)' 'MKLQRLESDLAEAVMLHFVRQGHAILPIHDAFIVQAHLERELVEVMKDTFRARLGQAPHVKVSRSYALR' A
#
# COMPACT_ATOMS: atom_id res chain seq x y z
N MET A 1 -20.87 -0.36 9.28
CA MET A 1 -20.24 -0.28 7.94
C MET A 1 -19.36 0.97 7.72
N LYS A 2 -18.73 1.55 8.77
CA LYS A 2 -17.82 2.71 8.58
C LYS A 2 -16.35 2.30 8.41
N LEU A 3 -15.93 1.20 9.07
CA LEU A 3 -14.55 0.73 9.04
C LEU A 3 -14.13 0.22 7.66
N GLN A 4 -14.96 -0.60 7.03
CA GLN A 4 -14.68 -1.14 5.69
C GLN A 4 -14.56 -0.07 4.60
N ARG A 5 -15.29 1.04 4.72
CA ARG A 5 -15.18 2.17 3.77
C ARG A 5 -13.85 2.86 3.92
N LEU A 6 -13.45 3.13 5.17
CA LEU A 6 -12.17 3.77 5.46
C LEU A 6 -10.98 2.94 4.97
N GLU A 7 -11.02 1.61 5.17
CA GLU A 7 -9.99 0.71 4.66
C GLU A 7 -9.93 0.69 3.13
N SER A 8 -11.10 0.71 2.46
CA SER A 8 -11.17 0.80 1.00
C SER A 8 -10.60 2.12 0.47
N ASP A 9 -10.93 3.24 1.10
CA ASP A 9 -10.44 4.57 0.70
C ASP A 9 -8.91 4.69 0.88
N LEU A 10 -8.38 4.07 1.94
CA LEU A 10 -6.94 3.96 2.19
C LEU A 10 -6.26 3.13 1.09
N ALA A 11 -6.81 1.96 0.77
CA ALA A 11 -6.24 1.09 -0.26
C ALA A 11 -6.28 1.74 -1.64
N GLU A 12 -7.38 2.41 -1.99
CA GLU A 12 -7.52 3.13 -3.24
C GLU A 12 -6.48 4.24 -3.39
N ALA A 13 -6.26 5.05 -2.34
CA ALA A 13 -5.27 6.12 -2.37
C ALA A 13 -3.84 5.59 -2.61
N VAL A 14 -3.47 4.49 -1.96
CA VAL A 14 -2.17 3.83 -2.18
C VAL A 14 -2.07 3.30 -3.61
N MET A 15 -3.11 2.63 -4.12
CA MET A 15 -3.10 2.10 -5.49
C MET A 15 -2.99 3.20 -6.54
N LEU A 16 -3.75 4.28 -6.41
CA LEU A 16 -3.76 5.39 -7.36
C LEU A 16 -2.38 6.05 -7.49
N HIS A 17 -1.60 6.11 -6.41
CA HIS A 17 -0.21 6.60 -6.46
C HIS A 17 0.63 5.82 -7.48
N PHE A 18 0.65 4.49 -7.37
CA PHE A 18 1.43 3.62 -8.25
C PHE A 18 0.87 3.51 -9.66
N VAL A 19 -0.46 3.45 -9.80
CA VAL A 19 -1.11 3.37 -11.12
C VAL A 19 -0.83 4.62 -11.95
N ARG A 20 -0.81 5.81 -11.33
CA ARG A 20 -0.47 7.07 -12.02
C ARG A 20 0.98 7.13 -12.52
N GLN A 21 1.87 6.35 -11.91
CA GLN A 21 3.27 6.21 -12.32
C GLN A 21 3.46 5.07 -13.34
N GLY A 22 2.40 4.33 -13.68
CA GLY A 22 2.46 3.17 -14.58
C GLY A 22 2.99 1.90 -13.91
N HIS A 23 3.04 1.85 -12.58
CA HIS A 23 3.49 0.67 -11.84
C HIS A 23 2.33 -0.27 -11.53
N ALA A 24 2.58 -1.57 -11.70
CA ALA A 24 1.64 -2.61 -11.31
C ALA A 24 1.63 -2.75 -9.78
N ILE A 25 0.43 -2.70 -9.19
CA ILE A 25 0.17 -2.91 -7.77
C ILE A 25 -1.05 -3.82 -7.62
N LEU A 26 -0.98 -4.78 -6.70
CA LEU A 26 -2.10 -5.68 -6.39
C LEU A 26 -2.44 -5.57 -4.89
N PRO A 27 -3.62 -5.05 -4.52
CA PRO A 27 -4.08 -5.04 -3.13
C PRO A 27 -4.56 -6.44 -2.70
N ILE A 28 -4.20 -6.86 -1.50
CA ILE A 28 -4.73 -8.06 -0.83
C ILE A 28 -5.03 -7.68 0.62
N HIS A 29 -6.29 -7.35 0.90
CA HIS A 29 -6.71 -6.84 2.20
C HIS A 29 -5.86 -5.63 2.66
N ASP A 30 -4.98 -5.82 3.65
CA ASP A 30 -4.06 -4.84 4.23
C ASP A 30 -2.65 -4.89 3.63
N ALA A 31 -2.38 -5.85 2.75
CA ALA A 31 -1.11 -6.04 2.07
C ALA A 31 -1.17 -5.57 0.61
N PHE A 32 -0.01 -5.20 0.08
CA PHE A 32 0.16 -4.85 -1.32
C PHE A 32 1.31 -5.62 -1.92
N ILE A 33 1.12 -6.09 -3.15
CA ILE A 33 2.18 -6.71 -3.95
C ILE A 33 2.63 -5.68 -4.99
N VAL A 34 3.92 -5.38 -4.96
CA VAL A 34 4.61 -4.47 -5.89
C VAL A 34 5.92 -5.09 -6.36
N GLN A 35 6.52 -4.50 -7.40
CA GLN A 35 7.86 -4.87 -7.82
C GLN A 35 8.88 -4.54 -6.72
N ALA A 36 9.90 -5.38 -6.54
CA ALA A 36 10.85 -5.27 -5.43
C ALA A 36 11.58 -3.91 -5.34
N HIS A 37 11.79 -3.22 -6.47
CA HIS A 37 12.42 -1.90 -6.47
C HIS A 37 11.52 -0.78 -5.93
N LEU A 38 10.20 -1.00 -5.87
CA LEU A 38 9.20 -0.07 -5.34
C LEU A 38 8.91 -0.28 -3.85
N GLU A 39 9.54 -1.28 -3.21
CA GLU A 39 9.35 -1.63 -1.80
C GLU A 39 9.42 -0.41 -0.87
N ARG A 40 10.47 0.41 -1.02
CA ARG A 40 10.68 1.60 -0.18
C ARG A 40 9.61 2.65 -0.42
N GLU A 41 9.21 2.87 -1.68
CA GLU A 41 8.17 3.83 -2.02
C GLU A 41 6.81 3.38 -1.46
N LEU A 42 6.50 2.09 -1.55
CA LEU A 42 5.27 1.53 -0.99
C LEU A 42 5.19 1.77 0.52
N VAL A 43 6.28 1.51 1.25
CA VAL A 43 6.31 1.74 2.71
C VAL A 43 6.04 3.20 3.05
N GLU A 44 6.65 4.14 2.33
CA GLU A 44 6.47 5.57 2.60
C GLU A 44 5.06 6.03 2.21
N VAL A 45 4.55 5.64 1.05
CA VAL A 45 3.18 5.95 0.61
C VAL A 45 2.14 5.39 1.57
N MET A 46 2.32 4.17 2.08
CA MET A 46 1.45 3.59 3.10
C MET A 46 1.48 4.43 4.38
N LYS A 47 2.67 4.76 4.91
CA LYS A 47 2.78 5.59 6.12
C LYS A 47 2.14 6.96 5.94
N ASP A 48 2.39 7.62 4.81
CA ASP A 48 1.88 8.96 4.53
C ASP A 48 0.36 8.96 4.38
N THR A 49 -0.19 7.96 3.68
CA THR A 49 -1.64 7.82 3.51
C THR A 49 -2.33 7.56 4.85
N PHE A 50 -1.78 6.67 5.67
CA PHE A 50 -2.31 6.39 7.01
C PHE A 50 -2.18 7.60 7.93
N ARG A 51 -1.05 8.33 7.90
CA ARG A 51 -0.85 9.55 8.68
C ARG A 51 -1.84 10.64 8.27
N ALA A 52 -2.09 10.82 6.98
CA ALA A 52 -3.03 11.82 6.47
C ALA A 52 -4.49 11.52 6.84
N ARG A 53 -4.89 10.25 6.88
CA ARG A 53 -6.28 9.84 7.12
C ARG A 53 -6.60 9.56 8.59
N LEU A 54 -5.64 9.02 9.34
CA LEU A 54 -5.82 8.53 10.71
C LEU A 54 -4.95 9.24 11.75
N GLY A 55 -3.99 10.09 11.32
CA GLY A 55 -3.03 10.73 12.22
C GLY A 55 -2.00 9.76 12.82
N GLN A 56 -1.93 8.53 12.32
CA GLN A 56 -1.06 7.47 12.84
C GLN A 56 -0.18 6.90 11.73
N ALA A 57 1.06 6.54 12.07
CA ALA A 57 1.98 5.85 11.17
C ALA A 57 2.05 4.37 11.59
N PRO A 58 1.48 3.43 10.82
CA PRO A 58 1.51 2.02 11.15
C PRO A 58 2.92 1.43 10.94
N HIS A 59 3.21 0.34 11.64
CA HIS A 59 4.41 -0.46 11.37
C HIS A 59 4.16 -1.33 10.13
N VAL A 60 4.84 -1.02 9.03
CA VAL A 60 4.71 -1.76 7.76
C VAL A 60 5.70 -2.92 7.73
N LYS A 61 5.19 -4.14 7.63
CA LYS A 61 6.02 -5.35 7.46
C LYS A 61 6.19 -5.64 5.97
N VAL A 62 7.45 -5.67 5.53
CA VAL A 62 7.79 -6.11 4.18
C VAL A 62 8.19 -7.59 4.21
N SER A 63 7.63 -8.38 3.30
CA SER A 63 8.05 -9.76 3.04
C SER A 63 8.40 -9.91 1.57
N ARG A 64 9.52 -10.58 1.27
CA ARG A 64 9.90 -10.91 -0.10
C ARG A 64 9.42 -12.31 -0.44
N SER A 65 8.42 -12.41 -1.30
CA SER A 65 8.09 -13.68 -1.95
C SER A 65 8.95 -13.84 -3.20
N TYR A 66 9.91 -14.76 -3.16
CA TYR A 66 10.60 -15.20 -4.37
C TYR A 66 9.60 -16.01 -5.18
N ALA A 67 9.00 -15.41 -6.22
CA ALA A 67 8.44 -16.20 -7.29
C ALA A 67 9.63 -16.84 -8.01
N LEU A 68 9.98 -18.06 -7.60
CA LEU A 68 11.01 -18.89 -8.20
C LEU A 68 10.81 -18.88 -9.73
N ARG A 69 11.78 -18.35 -10.44
CA ARG A 69 12.07 -18.65 -11.84
C ARG A 69 13.48 -19.19 -11.91
#